data_AF-A0AAW8S2Y9-F1
#
_entry.id   AF-A0AAW8S2Y9-F1
#
_cell.length_a   1.000
_cell.length_b   1.000
_cell.length_c   1.000
_cell.angle_alpha   90.00
_cell.angle_beta   90.00
_cell.angle_gamma   90.00
#
_symmetry.space_group_name_H-M   'P 1'
#
loop_
_entity.id
_entity.type
_entity.pdbx_description
1 polymer ?
#
loop_
_entity_poly.entity_id
_entity_poly.type
_entity_poly.pdbx_seq_one_letter_code
_entity_poly.pdbx_strand_id
1 'polypeptide(L)'
;MAYDLDVVYSTILQNGIRKFKFKNSRLKPISYTDQSGRGAIFAYRSKEHMIEGIGLVITSEEGVIENNNRFTHWTPNVFRYGTYADEARMFTKGHSEDNLRQINTFFVDFDTLDPNFDYGEIILASHEIGFMPTMILRTPHGFQAFYVLDKPAYVTKKSNFKVINVAKMISKNLRNKFSNDYRFPVDVNANHFGITRMPSEENVLFFEPQYRYSFEEWIDWSMREDADKKAEIKNVF
;
A
#
# COMPACT_ATOMS: atom_id res chain seq x y z
N MET A 1 -14.74 15.73 5.68
CA MET A 1 -14.03 16.56 4.67
C MET A 1 -13.85 15.69 3.45
N ALA A 2 -14.26 16.14 2.26
CA ALA A 2 -13.96 15.40 1.03
C ALA A 2 -12.47 15.60 0.73
N TYR A 3 -11.69 14.53 0.81
CA TYR A 3 -10.28 14.57 0.44
C TYR A 3 -10.17 14.60 -1.08
N ASP A 4 -9.28 15.44 -1.61
CA ASP A 4 -8.95 15.39 -3.03
C ASP A 4 -8.24 14.05 -3.32
N LEU A 5 -8.92 13.15 -4.02
CA LEU A 5 -8.39 11.82 -4.34
C LEU A 5 -7.10 11.90 -5.16
N ASP A 6 -6.88 12.98 -5.92
CA ASP A 6 -5.63 13.18 -6.65
C ASP A 6 -4.46 13.30 -5.66
N VAL A 7 -4.67 13.97 -4.52
CA VAL A 7 -3.68 14.08 -3.44
C VAL A 7 -3.48 12.73 -2.77
N VAL A 8 -4.54 11.97 -2.52
CA VAL A 8 -4.45 10.62 -1.93
C VAL A 8 -3.62 9.69 -2.81
N TYR A 9 -3.95 9.60 -4.10
CA TYR A 9 -3.23 8.78 -5.06
C TYR A 9 -1.78 9.23 -5.23
N SER A 10 -1.54 10.54 -5.35
CA SER A 10 -0.18 11.11 -5.43
C SER A 10 0.66 10.79 -4.19
N THR A 11 0.04 10.83 -3.00
CA THR A 11 0.71 10.53 -1.73
C THR A 11 1.16 9.07 -1.68
N ILE A 12 0.29 8.13 -2.09
CA ILE A 12 0.59 6.69 -2.05
C ILE A 12 1.53 6.28 -3.19
N LEU A 13 1.29 6.76 -4.42
CA LEU A 13 2.07 6.37 -5.59
C LEU A 13 3.41 7.10 -5.67
N GLN A 14 3.52 8.25 -5.02
CA GLN A 14 4.69 9.12 -5.03
C GLN A 14 5.19 9.35 -6.46
N ASN A 15 6.45 9.07 -6.75
CA ASN A 15 7.03 9.16 -8.08
C ASN A 15 7.09 7.81 -8.79
N GLY A 16 6.29 6.81 -8.42
CA GLY A 16 6.48 5.44 -8.90
C GLY A 16 5.95 5.16 -10.31
N ILE A 17 4.82 5.78 -10.66
CA ILE A 17 4.25 5.76 -12.01
C ILE A 17 4.27 7.18 -12.59
N ARG A 18 3.90 7.33 -13.87
CA ARG A 18 3.94 8.66 -14.50
C ARG A 18 2.88 9.59 -13.95
N LYS A 19 3.11 10.91 -13.95
CA LYS A 19 2.00 11.83 -13.68
C LYS A 19 0.96 11.80 -14.80
N PHE A 20 1.43 11.89 -16.05
CA PHE A 20 0.61 11.90 -17.25
C PHE A 20 0.78 10.64 -18.11
N LYS A 21 -0.25 10.30 -18.88
CA LYS A 21 -0.17 9.18 -19.83
C LYS A 21 0.93 9.43 -20.86
N PHE A 22 1.64 8.35 -21.22
CA PHE A 22 2.67 8.43 -22.26
C PHE A 22 2.08 8.68 -23.66
N LYS A 23 0.92 8.10 -23.95
CA LYS A 23 0.15 8.32 -25.19
C LYS A 23 -1.23 8.86 -24.83
N ASN A 24 -1.77 9.74 -25.69
CA ASN A 24 -3.13 10.28 -25.57
C ASN A 24 -3.41 10.93 -24.19
N SER A 25 -2.42 11.62 -23.62
CA SER A 25 -2.65 12.45 -22.45
C SER A 25 -3.51 13.65 -22.81
N ARG A 26 -4.50 13.93 -21.96
CA ARG A 26 -5.42 15.06 -22.09
C ARG A 26 -5.05 16.22 -21.17
N LEU A 27 -4.23 15.95 -20.15
CA LEU A 27 -3.89 16.89 -19.08
C LEU A 27 -2.42 17.34 -19.10
N LYS A 28 -1.56 16.72 -19.92
CA LYS A 28 -0.12 17.00 -19.96
C LYS A 28 0.19 18.41 -20.48
N PRO A 29 0.83 19.28 -19.67
CA PRO A 29 1.30 20.58 -20.12
C PRO A 29 2.40 20.46 -21.18
N ILE A 30 2.48 21.44 -22.10
CA ILE A 30 3.51 21.48 -23.17
C ILE A 30 4.94 21.55 -22.59
N SER A 31 5.11 22.26 -21.47
CA SER A 31 6.40 22.40 -20.78
C SER A 31 6.78 21.21 -19.89
N TYR A 32 5.95 20.17 -19.81
CA TYR A 32 6.17 19.07 -18.88
C TYR A 32 7.36 18.19 -19.31
N THR A 33 8.36 18.13 -18.44
CA THR A 33 9.45 17.15 -18.49
C THR A 33 9.09 15.96 -17.60
N ASP A 34 9.23 14.74 -18.12
CA ASP A 34 8.89 13.52 -17.37
C ASP A 34 9.90 13.29 -16.24
N GLN A 35 9.55 13.75 -15.04
CA GLN A 35 10.29 13.54 -13.80
C GLN A 35 9.76 12.35 -12.99
N SER A 36 8.73 11.68 -13.51
CA SER A 36 7.98 10.64 -12.82
C SER A 36 8.46 9.24 -13.19
N GLY A 37 8.18 8.27 -12.32
CA GLY A 37 8.62 6.89 -12.47
C GLY A 37 7.95 6.18 -13.63
N ARG A 38 8.63 5.17 -14.15
CA ARG A 38 8.14 4.36 -15.28
C ARG A 38 7.58 3.01 -14.83
N GLY A 39 7.14 2.91 -13.58
CA GLY A 39 6.55 1.69 -13.05
C GLY A 39 5.12 1.45 -13.53
N ALA A 40 4.53 0.41 -12.98
CA ALA A 40 3.15 0.05 -13.19
C ALA A 40 2.50 -0.39 -11.87
N ILE A 41 1.19 -0.18 -11.81
CA ILE A 41 0.31 -0.76 -10.79
C ILE A 41 -0.80 -1.55 -11.48
N PHE A 42 -1.51 -2.33 -10.70
CA PHE A 42 -2.61 -3.17 -11.17
C PHE A 42 -3.88 -2.72 -10.48
N ALA A 43 -4.98 -2.59 -11.23
CA ALA A 43 -6.25 -2.12 -10.71
C ALA A 43 -7.40 -2.99 -11.24
N TYR A 44 -8.40 -3.22 -10.38
CA TYR A 44 -9.50 -4.16 -10.60
C TYR A 44 -10.83 -3.50 -10.25
N ARG A 45 -11.88 -3.84 -11.01
CA ARG A 45 -13.20 -3.22 -10.86
C ARG A 45 -14.07 -3.89 -9.80
N SER A 46 -13.83 -5.15 -9.48
CA SER A 46 -14.54 -5.88 -8.42
C SER A 46 -13.63 -6.91 -7.74
N LYS A 47 -14.12 -7.53 -6.66
CA LYS A 47 -13.40 -8.60 -5.96
C LYS A 47 -13.29 -9.85 -6.84
N GLU A 48 -14.35 -10.15 -7.61
CA GLU A 48 -14.42 -11.28 -8.54
C GLU A 48 -13.39 -11.12 -9.65
N HIS A 49 -13.37 -9.95 -10.30
CA HIS A 49 -12.36 -9.61 -11.30
C HIS A 49 -10.93 -9.66 -10.75
N MET A 50 -10.72 -9.24 -9.50
CA MET A 50 -9.42 -9.36 -8.84
C MET A 50 -8.99 -10.83 -8.68
N ILE A 51 -9.89 -11.69 -8.20
CA ILE A 51 -9.63 -13.13 -8.01
C ILE A 51 -9.33 -13.81 -9.35
N GLU A 52 -10.07 -13.46 -10.40
CA GLU A 52 -9.87 -13.99 -11.75
C GLU A 52 -8.67 -13.36 -12.48
N GLY A 53 -8.06 -12.31 -11.92
CA GLY A 53 -6.96 -11.57 -12.54
C GLY A 53 -7.38 -10.63 -13.67
N ILE A 54 -8.68 -10.45 -13.91
CA ILE A 54 -9.27 -9.56 -14.91
C ILE A 54 -9.13 -8.10 -14.45
N GLY A 55 -8.24 -7.33 -15.08
CA GLY A 55 -7.92 -5.99 -14.58
C GLY A 55 -7.23 -5.11 -15.59
N LEU A 56 -6.68 -4.01 -15.10
CA LEU A 56 -5.94 -3.05 -15.91
C LEU A 56 -4.55 -2.80 -15.32
N VAL A 57 -3.56 -2.79 -16.20
CA VAL A 57 -2.23 -2.27 -15.92
C VAL A 57 -2.26 -0.75 -16.08
N ILE A 58 -2.02 -0.03 -15.00
CA ILE A 58 -1.99 1.44 -14.98
C ILE A 58 -0.54 1.92 -14.84
N THR A 59 -0.14 2.84 -15.71
CA THR A 59 1.24 3.36 -15.77
C THR A 59 1.33 4.88 -15.56
N SER A 60 0.20 5.52 -15.24
CA SER A 60 0.14 6.94 -14.92
C SER A 60 -1.01 7.29 -13.98
N GLU A 61 -0.82 8.30 -13.15
CA GLU A 61 -1.85 8.85 -12.25
C GLU A 61 -3.06 9.38 -13.03
N GLU A 62 -2.84 10.06 -14.16
CA GLU A 62 -3.92 10.43 -15.08
C GLU A 62 -4.78 9.22 -15.49
N GLY A 63 -4.16 8.03 -15.62
CA GLY A 63 -4.89 6.80 -15.95
C GLY A 63 -5.73 6.28 -14.78
N VAL A 64 -5.32 6.54 -13.54
CA VAL A 64 -6.13 6.25 -12.35
C VAL A 64 -7.36 7.17 -12.34
N ILE A 65 -7.13 8.47 -12.49
CA ILE A 65 -8.15 9.51 -12.40
C ILE A 65 -9.20 9.36 -13.52
N GLU A 66 -8.78 9.11 -14.76
CA GLU A 66 -9.69 8.93 -15.90
C GLU A 66 -10.63 7.72 -15.75
N ASN A 67 -10.31 6.74 -14.90
CA ASN A 67 -11.20 5.63 -14.62
C ASN A 67 -12.31 5.99 -13.63
N ASN A 68 -12.41 7.26 -13.18
CA ASN A 68 -13.54 7.86 -12.47
C ASN A 68 -14.06 6.97 -11.31
N ASN A 69 -13.17 6.58 -10.41
CA ASN A 69 -13.46 5.75 -9.23
C ASN A 69 -14.14 4.39 -9.52
N ARG A 70 -13.98 3.84 -10.74
CA ARG A 70 -14.51 2.52 -11.10
C ARG A 70 -13.68 1.34 -10.56
N PHE A 71 -12.51 1.60 -9.99
CA PHE A 71 -11.67 0.57 -9.38
C PHE A 71 -12.04 0.39 -7.92
N THR A 72 -12.11 -0.87 -7.50
CA THR A 72 -12.36 -1.25 -6.10
C THR A 72 -11.13 -1.82 -5.43
N HIS A 73 -10.19 -2.37 -6.20
CA HIS A 73 -8.95 -2.94 -5.69
C HIS A 73 -7.76 -2.51 -6.54
N TRP A 74 -6.59 -2.38 -5.92
CA TRP A 74 -5.37 -1.99 -6.61
C TRP A 74 -4.11 -2.41 -5.87
N THR A 75 -2.96 -2.34 -6.52
CA THR A 75 -1.66 -2.45 -5.84
C THR A 75 -1.15 -1.05 -5.47
N PRO A 76 -1.03 -0.71 -4.18
CA PRO A 76 -0.53 0.60 -3.76
C PRO A 76 1.01 0.72 -3.89
N ASN A 77 1.71 -0.42 -3.94
CA ASN A 77 3.13 -0.50 -4.24
C ASN A 77 3.36 -0.68 -5.75
N VAL A 78 4.52 -0.22 -6.24
CA VAL A 78 4.77 -0.07 -7.67
C VAL A 78 5.72 -1.15 -8.18
N PHE A 79 5.38 -1.71 -9.33
CA PHE A 79 6.13 -2.77 -10.01
C PHE A 79 6.93 -2.21 -11.19
N ARG A 80 7.96 -2.94 -11.64
CA ARG A 80 8.84 -2.44 -12.73
C ARG A 80 8.11 -2.39 -14.07
N TYR A 81 7.24 -3.36 -14.30
CA TYR A 81 6.38 -3.46 -15.47
C TYR A 81 5.06 -4.15 -15.09
N GLY A 82 4.04 -3.99 -15.93
CA GLY A 82 2.85 -4.83 -15.92
C GLY A 82 2.55 -5.27 -17.34
N THR A 83 2.04 -6.49 -17.49
CA THR A 83 1.66 -7.06 -18.79
C THR A 83 0.34 -7.83 -18.66
N TYR A 84 -0.09 -8.46 -19.75
CA TYR A 84 -1.25 -9.33 -19.79
C TYR A 84 -0.85 -10.74 -20.19
N ALA A 85 -1.57 -11.73 -19.69
CA ALA A 85 -1.38 -13.14 -20.03
C ALA A 85 -1.99 -13.51 -21.39
N ASP A 86 -2.90 -12.67 -21.90
CA ASP A 86 -3.68 -12.90 -23.11
C ASP A 86 -3.53 -11.74 -24.11
N GLU A 87 -3.77 -12.04 -25.39
CA GLU A 87 -3.70 -11.05 -26.47
C GLU A 87 -4.81 -9.98 -26.37
N ALA A 88 -5.98 -10.35 -25.83
CA ALA A 88 -7.09 -9.43 -25.60
C ALA A 88 -6.85 -8.46 -24.42
N ARG A 89 -5.74 -8.63 -23.70
CA ARG A 89 -5.31 -7.78 -22.59
C ARG A 89 -6.35 -7.68 -21.47
N MET A 90 -6.92 -8.81 -21.08
CA MET A 90 -7.87 -8.88 -19.98
C MET A 90 -7.21 -9.31 -18.67
N PHE A 91 -6.32 -10.30 -18.72
CA PHE A 91 -5.76 -10.96 -17.54
C PHE A 91 -4.40 -10.36 -17.18
N THR A 92 -4.37 -9.58 -16.11
CA THR A 92 -3.16 -8.89 -15.66
C THR A 92 -2.08 -9.85 -15.13
N LYS A 93 -0.81 -9.54 -15.41
CA LYS A 93 0.36 -10.29 -14.94
C LYS A 93 1.50 -9.37 -14.56
N GLY A 94 2.23 -9.73 -13.50
CA GLY A 94 3.48 -9.08 -13.09
C GLY A 94 3.47 -8.44 -11.70
N HIS A 95 2.41 -8.54 -10.90
CA HIS A 95 2.42 -8.07 -9.51
C HIS A 95 3.11 -9.06 -8.54
N SER A 96 4.21 -9.68 -8.96
CA SER A 96 5.02 -10.58 -8.13
C SER A 96 6.13 -9.81 -7.40
N GLU A 97 6.56 -10.32 -6.25
CA GLU A 97 7.55 -9.64 -5.38
C GLU A 97 8.88 -9.36 -6.08
N ASP A 98 9.35 -10.30 -6.90
CA ASP A 98 10.58 -10.15 -7.69
C ASP A 98 10.48 -9.01 -8.72
N ASN A 99 9.26 -8.60 -9.09
CA ASN A 99 8.98 -7.47 -9.96
C ASN A 99 8.69 -6.15 -9.21
N LEU A 100 8.70 -6.13 -7.87
CA LEU A 100 8.56 -4.89 -7.11
C LEU A 100 9.67 -3.90 -7.50
N ARG A 101 9.28 -2.69 -7.88
CA ARG A 101 10.20 -1.59 -8.21
C ARG A 101 10.52 -0.77 -6.98
N GLN A 102 9.48 -0.45 -6.22
CA GLN A 102 9.56 0.36 -5.02
C GLN A 102 8.40 0.01 -4.10
N ILE A 103 8.70 0.01 -2.81
CA ILE A 103 7.72 -0.11 -1.75
C ILE A 103 7.46 1.31 -1.28
N ASN A 104 6.22 1.76 -1.43
CA ASN A 104 5.77 3.08 -1.04
C ASN A 104 5.01 3.03 0.29
N THR A 105 4.38 1.90 0.62
CA THR A 105 3.50 1.80 1.77
C THR A 105 3.47 0.38 2.34
N PHE A 106 3.32 0.31 3.65
CA PHE A 106 2.87 -0.88 4.35
C PHE A 106 1.37 -0.77 4.63
N PHE A 107 0.68 -1.89 4.70
CA PHE A 107 -0.72 -1.90 5.10
C PHE A 107 -1.06 -3.07 6.03
N VAL A 108 -2.07 -2.84 6.85
CA VAL A 108 -2.65 -3.80 7.79
C VAL A 108 -4.14 -3.92 7.48
N ASP A 109 -4.60 -5.14 7.24
CA ASP A 109 -5.99 -5.48 7.00
C ASP A 109 -6.62 -5.96 8.30
N PHE A 110 -7.65 -5.27 8.76
CA PHE A 110 -8.40 -5.57 9.97
C PHE A 110 -9.76 -6.14 9.55
N ASP A 111 -9.91 -7.46 9.62
CA ASP A 111 -11.10 -8.19 9.18
C ASP A 111 -12.04 -8.44 10.36
N THR A 112 -13.05 -7.59 10.48
CA THR A 112 -14.04 -7.67 11.55
C THR A 112 -15.37 -7.07 11.15
N LEU A 113 -16.44 -7.70 11.62
CA LEU A 113 -17.80 -7.19 11.60
C LEU A 113 -18.29 -6.79 13.00
N ASP A 114 -17.39 -6.80 14.00
CA ASP A 114 -17.72 -6.36 15.36
C ASP A 114 -18.05 -4.86 15.35
N PRO A 115 -19.28 -4.46 15.69
CA PRO A 115 -19.67 -3.05 15.70
C PRO A 115 -18.95 -2.23 16.78
N ASN A 116 -18.27 -2.87 17.74
CA ASN A 116 -17.53 -2.18 18.81
C ASN A 116 -16.07 -1.89 18.42
N PHE A 117 -15.57 -2.47 17.33
CA PHE A 117 -14.24 -2.15 16.83
C PHE A 117 -14.33 -1.05 15.77
N ASP A 118 -13.83 0.14 16.10
CA ASP A 118 -13.81 1.30 15.20
C ASP A 118 -12.39 1.71 14.80
N TYR A 119 -12.27 2.50 13.72
CA TYR A 119 -10.96 2.98 13.26
C TYR A 119 -10.24 3.88 14.29
N GLY A 120 -10.96 4.45 15.26
CA GLY A 120 -10.38 5.14 16.41
C GLY A 120 -9.44 4.27 17.24
N GLU A 121 -9.75 2.97 17.39
CA GLU A 121 -8.87 2.00 18.09
C GLU A 121 -7.54 1.83 17.34
N ILE A 122 -7.60 1.82 16.00
CA ILE A 122 -6.41 1.76 15.14
C ILE A 122 -5.56 3.01 15.36
N ILE A 123 -6.17 4.19 15.42
CA ILE A 123 -5.47 5.47 15.66
C ILE A 123 -4.79 5.48 17.03
N LEU A 124 -5.49 5.05 18.09
CA LEU A 124 -4.95 5.00 19.46
C LEU A 124 -3.74 4.05 19.56
N ALA A 125 -3.88 2.82 19.07
CA ALA A 125 -2.77 1.86 19.06
C ALA A 125 -1.59 2.35 18.19
N SER A 126 -1.89 2.99 17.06
CA SER A 126 -0.86 3.56 16.17
C SER A 126 -0.08 4.70 16.84
N HIS A 127 -0.75 5.50 17.66
CA HIS A 127 -0.12 6.54 18.45
C HIS A 127 0.87 5.95 19.46
N GLU A 128 0.47 4.89 20.17
CA GLU A 128 1.32 4.23 21.16
C GLU A 128 2.56 3.56 20.57
N ILE A 129 2.46 2.98 19.37
CA ILE A 129 3.64 2.40 18.68
C ILE A 129 4.55 3.48 18.06
N GLY A 130 4.11 4.74 18.03
CA GLY A 130 4.85 5.89 17.50
C GLY A 130 4.76 6.08 15.97
N PHE A 131 3.91 5.30 15.29
CA PHE A 131 3.71 5.37 13.84
C PHE A 131 2.24 5.52 13.53
N MET A 132 1.81 6.75 13.22
CA MET A 132 0.44 7.03 12.80
C MET A 132 0.18 6.53 11.37
N PRO A 133 -1.02 6.01 11.05
CA PRO A 133 -1.37 5.67 9.68
C PRO A 133 -1.49 6.95 8.87
N THR A 134 -1.05 6.92 7.61
CA THR A 134 -1.29 7.99 6.64
C THR A 134 -2.75 8.01 6.20
N MET A 135 -3.37 6.83 6.13
CA MET A 135 -4.75 6.67 5.65
C MET A 135 -5.40 5.47 6.30
N ILE A 136 -6.70 5.56 6.61
CA ILE A 136 -7.53 4.43 6.99
C ILE A 136 -8.74 4.37 6.05
N LEU A 137 -8.98 3.19 5.47
CA LEU A 137 -10.13 2.91 4.63
C LEU A 137 -11.13 2.02 5.37
N ARG A 138 -12.42 2.28 5.14
CA ARG A 138 -13.49 1.31 5.37
C ARG A 138 -13.44 0.25 4.28
N THR A 139 -13.54 -1.01 4.66
CA THR A 139 -13.77 -2.14 3.75
C THR A 139 -15.13 -2.78 4.04
N PRO A 140 -15.66 -3.65 3.16
CA PRO A 140 -16.92 -4.35 3.43
C PRO A 140 -16.91 -5.18 4.71
N HIS A 141 -15.73 -5.64 5.15
CA HIS A 141 -15.55 -6.51 6.30
C HIS A 141 -14.57 -5.94 7.33
N GLY A 142 -14.47 -4.62 7.45
CA GLY A 142 -13.62 -3.99 8.46
C GLY A 142 -12.85 -2.80 7.92
N PHE A 143 -11.53 -2.79 8.10
CA PHE A 143 -10.70 -1.62 7.85
C PHE A 143 -9.34 -1.96 7.24
N GLN A 144 -8.77 -1.03 6.48
CA GLN A 144 -7.38 -1.10 6.02
C GLN A 144 -6.62 0.15 6.41
N ALA A 145 -5.56 0.00 7.19
CA ALA A 145 -4.67 1.10 7.55
C ALA A 145 -3.42 1.07 6.68
N PHE A 146 -3.05 2.23 6.13
CA PHE A 146 -1.90 2.42 5.27
C PHE A 146 -0.86 3.30 5.96
N TYR A 147 0.39 2.86 5.93
CA TYR A 147 1.55 3.53 6.48
C TYR A 147 2.50 3.85 5.33
N VAL A 148 2.27 5.00 4.71
CA VAL A 148 3.03 5.44 3.53
C VAL A 148 4.40 5.96 3.98
N LEU A 149 5.45 5.55 3.27
CA LEU A 149 6.81 6.03 3.54
C LEU A 149 6.96 7.49 3.09
N ASP A 150 7.83 8.25 3.75
CA ASP A 150 8.15 9.62 3.33
C ASP A 150 8.76 9.65 1.91
N LYS A 151 9.55 8.61 1.62
CA LYS A 151 10.25 8.32 0.36
C LYS A 151 10.15 6.83 0.06
N PRO A 152 10.13 6.42 -1.23
CA PRO A 152 10.01 5.02 -1.57
C PRO A 152 11.26 4.22 -1.18
N ALA A 153 11.06 3.01 -0.67
CA ALA A 153 12.12 2.03 -0.54
C ALA A 153 12.34 1.35 -1.90
N TYR A 154 13.36 1.80 -2.64
CA TYR A 154 13.64 1.27 -3.98
C TYR A 154 14.24 -0.13 -3.95
N VAL A 155 13.65 -1.02 -4.76
CA VAL A 155 14.12 -2.39 -4.90
C VAL A 155 15.11 -2.46 -6.06
N THR A 156 16.38 -2.60 -5.74
CA THR A 156 17.47 -2.63 -6.73
C THR A 156 18.17 -3.99 -6.76
N LYS A 157 18.65 -4.37 -7.95
CA LYS A 157 19.53 -5.54 -8.09
C LYS A 157 20.86 -5.36 -7.34
N LYS A 158 21.32 -4.10 -7.19
CA LYS A 158 22.58 -3.76 -6.50
C LYS A 158 22.60 -4.21 -5.04
N SER A 159 21.45 -4.19 -4.36
CA SER A 159 21.31 -4.68 -3.00
C SER A 159 20.89 -6.16 -2.91
N ASN A 160 20.94 -6.90 -4.02
CA ASN A 160 20.41 -8.26 -4.13
C ASN A 160 18.99 -8.41 -3.56
N PHE A 161 18.12 -7.43 -3.82
CA PHE A 161 16.73 -7.42 -3.35
C PHE A 161 16.56 -7.48 -1.82
N LYS A 162 17.62 -7.25 -1.01
CA LYS A 162 17.59 -7.27 0.46
C LYS A 162 16.48 -6.41 1.06
N VAL A 163 16.16 -5.29 0.40
CA VAL A 163 15.07 -4.36 0.79
C VAL A 163 13.73 -5.09 0.93
N ILE A 164 13.43 -6.09 0.08
CA ILE A 164 12.17 -6.85 0.16
C ILE A 164 12.12 -7.63 1.48
N ASN A 165 13.19 -8.31 1.86
CA ASN A 165 13.23 -9.11 3.10
C ASN A 165 13.08 -8.22 4.34
N VAL A 166 13.76 -7.07 4.36
CA VAL A 166 13.65 -6.08 5.45
C VAL A 166 12.24 -5.51 5.52
N ALA A 167 11.65 -5.17 4.38
CA ALA A 167 10.29 -4.66 4.32
C ALA A 167 9.23 -5.71 4.75
N LYS A 168 9.44 -6.99 4.44
CA LYS A 168 8.60 -8.10 4.93
C LYS A 168 8.70 -8.23 6.45
N MET A 169 9.90 -8.11 7.00
CA MET A 169 10.12 -8.12 8.46
C MET A 169 9.34 -6.98 9.13
N ILE A 170 9.46 -5.75 8.62
CA ILE A 170 8.69 -4.59 9.09
C ILE A 170 7.18 -4.86 9.02
N SER A 171 6.68 -5.27 7.86
CA SER A 171 5.24 -5.55 7.66
C SER A 171 4.74 -6.63 8.62
N LYS A 172 5.51 -7.70 8.82
CA LYS A 172 5.19 -8.77 9.76
C LYS A 172 5.16 -8.27 11.20
N ASN A 173 6.15 -7.48 11.62
CA ASN A 173 6.21 -6.95 12.97
C ASN A 173 5.07 -5.98 13.25
N LEU A 174 4.71 -5.13 12.28
CA LEU A 174 3.55 -4.25 12.38
C LEU A 174 2.24 -5.01 12.57
N ARG A 175 1.99 -6.04 11.74
CA ARG A 175 0.79 -6.88 11.87
C ARG A 175 0.76 -7.65 13.18
N ASN A 176 1.89 -8.21 13.59
CA ASN A 176 2.02 -8.92 14.86
C ASN A 176 1.81 -7.99 16.05
N LYS A 177 2.26 -6.73 15.99
CA LYS A 177 2.05 -5.75 17.05
C LYS A 177 0.56 -5.54 17.29
N PHE A 178 -0.18 -5.21 16.24
CA PHE A 178 -1.63 -5.04 16.33
C PHE A 178 -2.36 -6.33 16.72
N SER A 179 -1.95 -7.49 16.18
CA SER A 179 -2.61 -8.76 16.46
C SER A 179 -2.34 -9.30 17.87
N ASN A 180 -1.08 -9.26 18.34
CA ASN A 180 -0.68 -9.92 19.57
C ASN A 180 -0.82 -9.01 20.79
N ASP A 181 -0.35 -7.77 20.66
CA ASP A 181 -0.26 -6.85 21.81
C ASP A 181 -1.61 -6.15 22.02
N TYR A 182 -2.23 -5.69 20.92
CA TYR A 182 -3.53 -5.01 20.95
C TYR A 182 -4.74 -5.95 20.78
N ARG A 183 -4.51 -7.23 20.44
CA ARG A 183 -5.58 -8.22 20.18
C ARG A 183 -6.55 -7.81 19.07
N PHE A 184 -6.09 -6.99 18.13
CA PHE A 184 -6.90 -6.54 17.01
C PHE A 184 -7.10 -7.67 15.97
N PRO A 185 -8.23 -7.65 15.23
CA PRO A 185 -8.59 -8.70 14.27
C PRO A 185 -7.82 -8.54 12.95
N VAL A 186 -6.51 -8.68 13.01
CA VAL A 186 -5.61 -8.50 11.85
C VAL A 186 -5.54 -9.78 11.01
N ASP A 187 -5.71 -9.67 9.70
CA ASP A 187 -5.32 -10.75 8.78
C ASP A 187 -3.79 -10.78 8.64
N VAL A 188 -3.16 -11.63 9.45
CA VAL A 188 -1.71 -11.83 9.45
C VAL A 188 -1.19 -12.57 8.21
N ASN A 189 -2.08 -13.26 7.47
CA ASN A 189 -1.73 -14.06 6.28
C ASN A 189 -1.86 -13.27 4.97
N ALA A 190 -2.44 -12.07 5.01
CA ALA A 190 -2.51 -11.17 3.86
C ALA A 190 -1.13 -10.98 3.20
N ASN A 191 -1.07 -10.82 1.88
CA ASN A 191 0.19 -10.56 1.20
C ASN A 191 0.80 -9.23 1.69
N HIS A 192 2.12 -9.17 1.93
CA HIS A 192 2.81 -7.97 2.45
C HIS A 192 2.75 -6.75 1.52
N PHE A 193 2.77 -6.99 0.20
CA PHE A 193 2.80 -5.95 -0.83
C PHE A 193 1.72 -6.16 -1.89
N GLY A 194 0.65 -6.86 -1.49
CA GLY A 194 -0.40 -7.33 -2.37
C GLY A 194 -1.40 -6.25 -2.77
N ILE A 195 -2.55 -6.73 -3.22
CA ILE A 195 -3.67 -5.91 -3.66
C ILE A 195 -4.47 -5.48 -2.43
N THR A 196 -4.83 -4.20 -2.36
CA THR A 196 -5.63 -3.60 -1.29
C THR A 196 -6.93 -3.02 -1.84
N ARG A 197 -7.81 -2.54 -0.97
CA ARG A 197 -8.93 -1.69 -1.35
C ARG A 197 -8.40 -0.40 -1.98
N MET A 198 -9.07 0.04 -3.04
CA MET A 198 -8.85 1.35 -3.66
C MET A 198 -9.50 2.45 -2.81
N PRO A 199 -8.80 3.56 -2.51
CA PRO A 199 -9.40 4.74 -1.90
C PRO A 199 -10.53 5.31 -2.76
N SER A 200 -11.60 5.79 -2.13
CA SER A 200 -12.69 6.53 -2.74
C SER A 200 -13.22 7.56 -1.76
N GLU A 201 -14.00 8.53 -2.25
CA GLU A 201 -14.64 9.54 -1.41
C GLU A 201 -15.53 8.93 -0.32
N GLU A 202 -16.08 7.74 -0.57
CA GLU A 202 -17.00 7.05 0.34
C GLU A 202 -16.29 6.22 1.42
N ASN A 203 -15.06 5.76 1.16
CA ASN A 203 -14.41 4.79 2.04
C ASN A 203 -13.19 5.34 2.79
N VAL A 204 -12.68 6.52 2.46
CA VAL A 204 -11.61 7.16 3.22
C VAL A 204 -12.18 7.69 4.54
N LEU A 205 -11.80 7.06 5.65
CA LEU A 205 -12.21 7.45 7.00
C LEU A 205 -11.24 8.45 7.63
N PHE A 206 -9.95 8.28 7.32
CA PHE A 206 -8.86 9.09 7.83
C PHE A 206 -7.83 9.27 6.73
N PHE A 207 -7.31 10.50 6.56
CA PHE A 207 -6.17 10.77 5.71
C PHE A 207 -5.39 11.98 6.24
N GLU A 208 -4.11 11.77 6.55
CA GLU A 208 -3.14 12.80 6.94
C GLU A 208 -1.83 12.59 6.17
N PRO A 209 -1.60 13.32 5.06
CA PRO A 209 -0.45 13.12 4.19
C PRO A 209 0.90 13.44 4.86
N GLN A 210 0.89 14.08 6.03
CA GLN A 210 2.12 14.33 6.80
C GLN A 210 2.53 13.15 7.68
N TYR A 211 1.63 12.21 7.98
CA TYR A 211 1.93 11.00 8.75
C TYR A 211 2.63 9.97 7.86
N ARG A 212 3.89 10.26 7.54
CA ARG A 212 4.77 9.45 6.73
C ARG A 212 6.15 9.44 7.35
N TYR A 213 6.73 8.25 7.42
CA TYR A 213 7.98 8.00 8.13
C TYR A 213 8.99 7.38 7.17
N SER A 214 10.26 7.61 7.45
CA SER A 214 11.34 7.06 6.63
C SER A 214 11.44 5.55 6.77
N PHE A 215 12.00 4.91 5.74
CA PHE A 215 12.27 3.48 5.78
C PHE A 215 13.26 3.13 6.90
N GLU A 216 14.16 4.04 7.27
CA GLU A 216 15.12 3.87 8.36
C GLU A 216 14.41 3.84 9.73
N GLU A 217 13.50 4.79 10.00
CA GLU A 217 12.68 4.78 11.23
C GLU A 217 11.90 3.47 11.39
N TRP A 218 11.34 2.95 10.29
CA TRP A 218 10.67 1.65 10.28
C TRP A 218 11.61 0.47 10.55
N ILE A 219 12.83 0.50 10.03
CA ILE A 219 13.85 -0.52 10.32
C ILE A 219 14.18 -0.50 11.80
N ASP A 220 14.49 0.67 12.35
CA ASP A 220 14.88 0.84 13.75
C ASP A 220 13.77 0.38 14.71
N TRP A 221 12.52 0.74 14.41
CA TRP A 221 11.37 0.27 15.16
C TRP A 221 11.23 -1.25 15.11
N SER A 222 11.29 -1.84 13.91
CA SER A 222 11.12 -3.28 13.72
C SER A 222 12.23 -4.09 14.40
N MET A 223 13.47 -3.56 14.42
CA MET A 223 14.58 -4.17 15.14
C MET A 223 14.40 -4.15 16.66
N ARG A 224 13.83 -3.07 17.22
CA ARG A 224 13.49 -3.01 18.65
C ARG A 224 12.42 -4.04 19.00
N GLU A 225 11.35 -4.13 18.22
CA GLU A 225 10.29 -5.12 18.42
C GLU A 225 10.81 -6.58 18.42
N ASP A 226 11.76 -6.90 17.54
CA ASP A 226 12.39 -8.22 17.52
C ASP A 226 13.31 -8.47 18.73
N ALA A 227 13.99 -7.42 19.23
CA ALA A 227 14.85 -7.51 20.40
C ALA A 227 14.05 -7.71 21.69
N ASP A 228 12.96 -6.95 21.85
CA ASP A 228 12.08 -7.01 23.03
C ASP A 228 11.43 -8.39 23.14
N LYS A 229 10.91 -8.94 22.03
CA LYS A 229 10.38 -10.31 22.00
C LYS A 229 11.40 -11.37 22.40
N LYS A 230 12.66 -11.21 21.97
CA LYS A 230 13.74 -12.14 22.37
C LYS A 230 14.07 -12.03 23.86
N ALA A 231 13.99 -10.83 24.43
CA ALA A 231 14.20 -10.62 25.86
C ALA A 231 13.06 -11.22 26.69
N GLU A 232 11.80 -11.05 26.27
CA GLU A 232 10.64 -11.64 26.93
C GLU A 232 10.71 -13.17 26.97
N ILE A 233 11.01 -13.81 25.83
CA ILE A 233 11.17 -15.28 25.78
C ILE A 233 12.26 -15.74 26.74
N LYS A 234 13.40 -15.04 26.82
CA LYS A 234 14.49 -15.38 27.75
C LYS A 234 14.15 -15.19 29.23
N ASN A 235 13.15 -14.37 29.56
CA ASN A 235 12.73 -14.15 30.95
C ASN A 235 11.61 -15.11 31.38
N VAL A 236 10.99 -15.83 30.43
CA VAL A 236 9.92 -16.81 30.66
C VAL A 236 10.44 -18.26 30.71
N PHE A 237 11.64 -18.51 30.16
CA PHE A 237 12.35 -19.80 30.20
C PHE A 237 13.67 -19.69 30.98
#